data_AF-A0A960NXC5-F1
#
_entry.id   AF-A0A960NXC5-F1
#
_cell.length_a   1.000
_cell.length_b   1.000
_cell.length_c   1.000
_cell.angle_alpha   90.00
_cell.angle_beta   90.00
_cell.angle_gamma   90.00
#
_symmetry.space_group_name_H-M   'P 1'
#
loop_
_entity.id
_entity.type
_entity.pdbx_description
1 polymer ?
#
loop_
_entity_poly.entity_id
_entity_poly.type
_entity_poly.pdbx_seq_one_letter_code
_entity_poly.pdbx_strand_id
1 'polypeptide(L)'
;MGRFPGAGRGLDTDVAGIPVHIEPGFVLIAACYGWLVALSGIDPAVESPFSVRILTMTGTFVVMAVVSVLVHELGHAAAFRRVGVDCRIVLHQCGGLTVPTLPVSGRRERIAVLLAGPMATIVLIGLPALWALRAWGSAPPGWEVLLSILVWLNLYFALYNLLPVLGSDGGQILQELLIAVVGDRRGRIAAQVASAVAAFAVAWFLFVVVGGFVVGVIFLVASLVNGVQSIRGIELAAAFPAAELLDEAHRALLEGAVDDAEAKAVEALRRGVPGALEVRGAEVLAWVALSRGDVGGARRVASAAPSTPPMSPHLRCALGVEPPERWFEATFDALRTPTVPHPPAVHVAALEAAGL
;
A
#
# COMPACT_ATOMS: atom_id res chain seq x y z
N MET A 1 17.65 9.94 5.01
CA MET A 1 16.47 10.16 4.14
C MET A 1 16.62 9.28 2.91
N GLY A 2 16.17 8.03 3.00
CA GLY A 2 16.28 7.08 1.89
C GLY A 2 15.29 7.43 0.79
N ARG A 3 15.79 7.65 -0.42
CA ARG A 3 14.97 7.70 -1.63
C ARG A 3 14.44 6.30 -1.93
N PHE A 4 13.17 6.22 -2.31
CA PHE A 4 12.53 5.00 -2.77
C PHE A 4 13.28 4.33 -3.93
N PRO A 5 13.38 2.99 -3.96
CA PRO A 5 13.56 2.24 -5.19
C PRO A 5 12.24 2.29 -5.97
N GLY A 6 12.17 3.17 -6.99
CA GLY A 6 10.94 3.45 -7.75
C GLY A 6 10.61 4.94 -7.88
N ALA A 7 11.46 5.84 -7.37
CA ALA A 7 11.33 7.30 -7.50
C ALA A 7 11.38 7.78 -8.96
N GLY A 8 10.30 7.56 -9.69
CA GLY A 8 10.08 8.02 -11.05
C GLY A 8 8.79 8.82 -11.15
N ARG A 9 8.93 10.15 -11.08
CA ARG A 9 7.90 11.18 -11.33
C ARG A 9 6.80 11.30 -10.26
N GLY A 10 6.92 12.29 -9.37
CA GLY A 10 5.89 12.73 -8.42
C GLY A 10 6.33 13.98 -7.65
N LEU A 11 5.41 14.60 -6.89
CA LEU A 11 5.69 15.75 -6.02
C LEU A 11 5.86 15.29 -4.58
N ASP A 12 7.03 15.51 -4.00
CA ASP A 12 7.29 15.29 -2.57
C ASP A 12 7.05 16.60 -1.78
N THR A 13 6.28 16.51 -0.70
CA THR A 13 6.03 17.62 0.23
C THR A 13 5.93 17.12 1.67
N ASP A 14 5.85 18.03 2.63
CA ASP A 14 5.68 17.72 4.04
C ASP A 14 4.49 18.51 4.59
N VAL A 15 3.61 17.84 5.31
CA VAL A 15 2.45 18.46 5.95
C VAL A 15 2.46 18.11 7.43
N ALA A 16 2.73 19.10 8.29
CA ALA A 16 2.80 18.95 9.74
C ALA A 16 3.81 17.88 10.22
N GLY A 17 4.94 17.72 9.51
CA GLY A 17 5.96 16.73 9.79
C GLY A 17 5.61 15.32 9.29
N ILE A 18 4.62 15.20 8.40
CA ILE A 18 4.24 13.95 7.75
C ILE A 18 4.65 14.06 6.27
N PRO A 19 5.55 13.17 5.79
CA PRO A 19 5.93 13.14 4.38
C PRO A 19 4.73 12.78 3.49
N VAL A 20 4.49 13.57 2.45
CA VAL A 20 3.42 13.39 1.46
C VAL A 20 4.02 13.27 0.07
N HIS A 21 3.71 12.19 -0.64
CA HIS A 21 4.08 12.01 -2.04
C HIS A 21 2.82 12.06 -2.92
N ILE A 22 2.82 12.88 -3.96
CA ILE A 22 1.69 13.00 -4.90
C ILE A 22 2.14 12.48 -6.28
N GLU A 23 1.51 11.40 -6.72
CA GLU A 23 1.78 10.83 -8.04
C GLU A 23 1.05 11.62 -9.14
N PRO A 24 1.65 11.79 -10.33
CA PRO A 24 1.00 12.46 -11.46
C PRO A 24 -0.30 11.78 -11.89
N GLY A 25 -0.38 10.47 -11.69
CA GLY A 25 -1.59 9.69 -11.99
C GLY A 25 -2.80 10.09 -11.14
N PHE A 26 -2.59 10.50 -9.88
CA PHE A 26 -3.67 11.03 -9.05
C PHE A 26 -4.23 12.32 -9.64
N VAL A 27 -3.36 13.26 -10.00
CA VAL A 27 -3.75 14.56 -10.59
C VAL A 27 -4.47 14.34 -11.93
N LEU A 28 -4.00 13.41 -12.75
CA LEU A 28 -4.63 13.08 -14.03
C LEU A 28 -6.06 12.55 -13.84
N ILE A 29 -6.27 11.59 -12.93
CA ILE A 29 -7.60 11.02 -12.68
C ILE A 29 -8.54 12.07 -12.08
N ALA A 30 -8.06 12.88 -11.13
CA ALA A 30 -8.83 13.99 -10.58
C ALA A 30 -9.22 14.99 -11.67
N ALA A 31 -8.32 15.29 -12.62
CA ALA A 31 -8.61 16.17 -13.74
C ALA A 31 -9.63 15.55 -14.71
N CYS A 32 -9.53 14.26 -15.02
CA CYS A 32 -10.52 13.57 -15.85
C CYS A 32 -11.92 13.60 -15.22
N TYR A 33 -12.02 13.34 -13.92
CA TYR A 33 -13.29 13.38 -13.21
C TYR A 33 -13.85 14.81 -13.10
N GLY A 34 -12.99 15.77 -12.74
CA GLY A 34 -13.37 17.18 -12.69
C GLY A 34 -13.84 17.73 -14.03
N TRP A 35 -13.19 17.29 -15.13
CA TRP A 35 -13.61 17.63 -16.48
C TRP A 35 -14.97 17.01 -16.82
N LEU A 36 -15.18 15.73 -16.51
CA LEU A 36 -16.48 15.07 -16.71
C LEU A 36 -17.61 15.76 -15.95
N VAL A 37 -17.38 16.12 -14.68
CA VAL A 37 -18.34 16.88 -13.88
C VAL A 37 -18.61 18.26 -14.50
N ALA A 38 -17.57 18.97 -14.95
CA ALA A 38 -17.73 20.26 -15.60
C ALA A 38 -18.55 20.16 -16.90
N LEU A 39 -18.37 19.10 -17.69
CA LEU A 39 -19.13 18.85 -18.92
C LEU A 39 -20.60 18.49 -18.67
N SER A 40 -20.92 17.87 -17.53
CA SER A 40 -22.31 17.48 -17.23
C SER A 40 -23.28 18.65 -17.10
N GLY A 41 -22.76 19.87 -16.89
CA GLY A 41 -23.54 21.09 -16.72
C GLY A 41 -23.58 22.01 -17.95
N ILE A 42 -23.11 21.57 -19.12
CA ILE A 42 -23.07 22.42 -20.33
C ILE A 42 -23.95 21.90 -21.47
N ASP A 43 -24.41 22.82 -22.31
CA ASP A 43 -24.94 22.49 -23.63
C ASP A 43 -23.78 22.44 -24.64
N PRO A 44 -23.46 21.26 -25.20
CA PRO A 44 -22.36 21.11 -26.15
C PRO A 44 -22.61 21.83 -27.48
N ALA A 45 -23.84 22.26 -27.78
CA ALA A 45 -24.13 23.10 -28.94
C ALA A 45 -23.72 24.57 -28.74
N VAL A 46 -23.57 25.00 -27.48
CA VAL A 46 -23.31 26.40 -27.10
C VAL A 46 -21.86 26.60 -26.66
N GLU A 47 -21.24 25.58 -26.05
CA GLU A 47 -19.94 25.73 -25.42
C GLU A 47 -18.96 24.61 -25.74
N SER A 48 -17.71 25.00 -26.00
CA SER A 48 -16.62 24.07 -26.25
C SER A 48 -16.27 23.28 -24.97
N PRO A 49 -16.00 21.97 -25.08
CA PRO A 49 -15.45 21.15 -23.99
C PRO A 49 -14.11 21.64 -23.41
N PHE A 50 -13.43 22.56 -24.10
CA PHE A 50 -12.17 23.16 -23.69
C PHE A 50 -12.30 24.66 -23.43
N SER A 51 -13.50 25.16 -23.11
CA SER A 51 -13.71 26.55 -22.73
C SER A 51 -12.90 26.90 -21.46
N VAL A 52 -12.58 28.18 -21.29
CA VAL A 52 -11.90 28.67 -20.08
C VAL A 52 -12.68 28.28 -18.83
N ARG A 53 -14.03 28.37 -18.87
CA ARG A 53 -14.88 27.97 -17.74
C ARG A 53 -14.69 26.50 -17.37
N ILE A 54 -14.70 25.59 -18.35
CA ILE A 54 -14.51 24.16 -18.11
C ILE A 54 -13.13 23.87 -17.53
N LEU A 55 -12.08 24.49 -18.08
CA LEU A 55 -10.71 24.33 -17.59
C LEU A 55 -10.56 24.87 -16.16
N THR A 56 -11.16 26.02 -15.84
CA THR A 56 -11.16 26.59 -14.48
C THR A 56 -11.92 25.71 -13.50
N MET A 57 -13.10 25.19 -13.87
CA MET A 57 -13.86 24.26 -13.03
C MET A 57 -13.08 22.96 -12.78
N THR A 58 -12.41 22.45 -13.82
CA THR A 58 -11.58 21.24 -13.72
C THR A 58 -10.42 21.47 -12.77
N GLY A 59 -9.69 22.58 -12.91
CA GLY A 59 -8.59 22.94 -12.00
C GLY A 59 -9.08 23.11 -10.56
N THR A 60 -10.25 23.73 -10.37
CA THR A 60 -10.85 23.90 -9.04
C THR A 60 -11.21 22.56 -8.42
N PHE A 61 -11.81 21.65 -9.21
CA PHE A 61 -12.11 20.30 -8.77
C PHE A 61 -10.85 19.53 -8.35
N VAL A 62 -9.77 19.61 -9.14
CA VAL A 62 -8.50 18.95 -8.80
C VAL A 62 -7.98 19.43 -7.46
N VAL A 63 -7.98 20.75 -7.21
CA VAL A 63 -7.55 21.32 -5.91
C VAL A 63 -8.44 20.81 -4.78
N MET A 64 -9.77 20.82 -4.96
CA MET A 64 -10.71 20.30 -3.96
C MET A 64 -10.50 18.82 -3.68
N ALA A 65 -10.26 18.01 -4.70
CA ALA A 65 -9.99 16.57 -4.57
C ALA A 65 -8.68 16.31 -3.82
N VAL A 66 -7.60 17.01 -4.18
CA VAL A 66 -6.31 16.93 -3.46
C VAL A 66 -6.50 17.26 -1.99
N VAL A 67 -7.15 18.39 -1.68
CA VAL A 67 -7.38 18.82 -0.28
C VAL A 67 -8.27 17.83 0.47
N SER A 68 -9.35 17.35 -0.15
CA SER A 68 -10.28 16.42 0.49
C SER A 68 -9.61 15.09 0.84
N VAL A 69 -8.90 14.50 -0.13
CA VAL A 69 -8.15 13.25 0.09
C VAL A 69 -7.02 13.46 1.08
N LEU A 70 -6.29 14.57 1.00
CA LEU A 70 -5.23 14.86 1.96
C LEU A 70 -5.77 15.01 3.39
N VAL A 71 -6.92 15.68 3.59
CA VAL A 71 -7.57 15.79 4.91
C VAL A 71 -8.02 14.41 5.43
N HIS A 72 -8.51 13.54 4.54
CA HIS A 72 -8.81 12.14 4.88
C HIS A 72 -7.57 11.42 5.41
N GLU A 73 -6.49 11.43 4.63
CA GLU A 73 -5.23 10.74 5.00
C GLU A 73 -4.59 11.36 6.25
N LEU A 74 -4.66 12.68 6.42
CA LEU A 74 -4.22 13.35 7.64
C LEU A 74 -5.03 12.93 8.87
N GLY A 75 -6.31 12.57 8.71
CA GLY A 75 -7.12 11.97 9.76
C GLY A 75 -6.53 10.65 10.24
N HIS A 76 -6.20 9.73 9.32
CA HIS A 76 -5.52 8.48 9.63
C HIS A 76 -4.15 8.73 10.27
N ALA A 77 -3.34 9.61 9.68
CA ALA A 77 -2.00 9.94 10.16
C ALA A 77 -2.03 10.52 11.58
N ALA A 78 -3.01 11.39 11.90
CA ALA A 78 -3.20 11.91 13.24
C ALA A 78 -3.55 10.81 14.26
N ALA A 79 -4.31 9.79 13.85
CA ALA A 79 -4.60 8.65 14.70
C ALA A 79 -3.38 7.73 14.88
N PHE A 80 -2.60 7.48 13.82
CA PHE A 80 -1.33 6.74 13.91
C PHE A 80 -0.34 7.41 14.89
N ARG A 81 -0.17 8.74 14.80
CA ARG A 81 0.71 9.47 15.72
C ARG A 81 0.24 9.39 17.18
N ARG A 82 -1.08 9.38 17.43
CA ARG A 82 -1.63 9.21 18.78
C ARG A 82 -1.33 7.84 19.39
N VAL A 83 -1.16 6.82 18.57
CA VAL A 83 -0.76 5.48 19.01
C VAL A 83 0.75 5.25 18.91
N GLY A 84 1.53 6.31 18.67
CA GLY A 84 3.00 6.27 18.64
C GLY A 84 3.59 5.66 17.36
N VAL A 85 2.82 5.60 16.28
CA VAL A 85 3.24 5.05 14.98
C VAL A 85 3.48 6.18 14.00
N ASP A 86 4.69 6.24 13.46
CA ASP A 86 5.01 7.15 12.35
C ASP A 86 4.39 6.65 11.05
N CYS A 87 4.12 7.58 10.14
CA CYS A 87 3.49 7.24 8.88
C CYS A 87 3.90 8.22 7.77
N ARG A 88 3.57 7.85 6.55
CA ARG A 88 3.78 8.64 5.34
C ARG A 88 2.56 8.52 4.44
N ILE A 89 2.24 9.59 3.73
CA ILE A 89 1.05 9.65 2.87
C ILE A 89 1.49 9.56 1.40
N VAL A 90 0.78 8.75 0.62
CA VAL A 90 0.94 8.66 -0.83
C VAL A 90 -0.41 8.88 -1.49
N LEU A 91 -0.51 9.90 -2.35
CA LEU A 91 -1.66 10.11 -3.23
C LEU A 91 -1.37 9.47 -4.57
N HIS A 92 -2.08 8.39 -4.86
CA HIS A 92 -1.91 7.57 -6.07
C HIS A 92 -3.21 7.51 -6.87
N GLN A 93 -3.19 6.92 -8.05
CA GLN A 93 -4.33 6.89 -8.98
C GLN A 93 -5.68 6.44 -8.38
N CYS A 94 -5.67 5.61 -7.34
CA CYS A 94 -6.89 5.08 -6.74
C CYS A 94 -7.31 5.81 -5.44
N GLY A 95 -6.57 6.85 -5.02
CA GLY A 95 -6.90 7.64 -3.83
C GLY A 95 -5.69 8.06 -3.01
N GLY A 96 -5.88 8.14 -1.69
CA GLY A 96 -4.81 8.34 -0.72
C GLY A 96 -4.48 7.03 -0.01
N LEU A 97 -3.22 6.87 0.39
CA LEU A 97 -2.76 5.78 1.23
C LEU A 97 -1.83 6.30 2.30
N THR A 98 -2.24 6.14 3.56
CA THR A 98 -1.39 6.36 4.73
C THR A 98 -0.66 5.06 5.08
N VAL A 99 0.64 5.03 4.84
CA VAL A 99 1.51 3.87 5.10
C VAL A 99 2.16 4.05 6.47
N PRO A 100 1.82 3.20 7.47
CA PRO A 100 2.49 3.23 8.77
C PRO A 100 3.89 2.60 8.68
N THR A 101 4.82 3.04 9.52
CA THR A 101 6.16 2.44 9.64
C THR A 101 6.13 1.12 10.41
N LEU A 102 5.16 0.95 11.31
CA LEU A 102 4.98 -0.22 12.16
C LEU A 102 3.50 -0.64 12.21
N PRO A 103 3.20 -1.94 12.35
CA PRO A 103 1.84 -2.40 12.52
C PRO A 103 1.25 -1.93 13.86
N VAL A 104 -0.01 -1.48 13.84
CA VAL A 104 -0.73 -1.10 15.06
C VAL A 104 -1.18 -2.37 15.79
N SER A 105 -0.70 -2.57 17.02
CA SER A 105 -0.86 -3.82 17.76
C SER A 105 -2.29 -4.08 18.25
N GLY A 106 -2.99 -3.04 18.68
CA GLY A 106 -4.32 -3.17 19.28
C GLY A 106 -5.47 -3.03 18.28
N ARG A 107 -6.51 -3.85 18.41
CA ARG A 107 -7.67 -3.84 17.51
C ARG A 107 -8.47 -2.54 17.61
N ARG A 108 -8.66 -2.03 18.83
CA ARG A 108 -9.43 -0.79 19.05
C ARG A 108 -8.73 0.38 18.40
N GLU A 109 -7.40 0.40 18.48
CA GLU A 109 -6.50 1.35 17.88
C GLU A 109 -6.56 1.26 16.35
N ARG A 110 -6.52 0.05 15.77
CA ARG A 110 -6.71 -0.16 14.33
C ARG A 110 -8.06 0.37 13.85
N ILE A 111 -9.16 0.03 14.53
CA ILE A 111 -10.50 0.52 14.17
C ILE A 111 -10.58 2.04 14.33
N ALA A 112 -9.99 2.61 15.39
CA ALA A 112 -9.97 4.06 15.60
C ALA A 112 -9.20 4.78 14.49
N VAL A 113 -8.06 4.23 14.06
CA VAL A 113 -7.31 4.75 12.91
C VAL A 113 -8.15 4.70 11.64
N LEU A 114 -8.79 3.57 11.34
CA LEU A 114 -9.65 3.42 10.16
C LEU A 114 -10.85 4.37 10.15
N LEU A 115 -11.41 4.69 11.33
CA LEU A 115 -12.48 5.69 11.44
C LEU A 115 -11.97 7.13 11.33
N ALA A 116 -10.71 7.40 11.66
CA ALA A 116 -10.21 8.76 11.78
C ALA A 116 -10.21 9.53 10.45
N GLY A 117 -9.88 8.87 9.33
CA GLY A 117 -9.91 9.50 8.00
C GLY A 117 -11.31 9.93 7.55
N PRO A 118 -12.30 9.01 7.49
CA PRO A 118 -13.68 9.36 7.18
C PRO A 118 -14.27 10.40 8.14
N MET A 119 -13.96 10.32 9.44
CA MET A 119 -14.46 11.31 10.39
C MET A 119 -13.83 12.68 10.19
N ALA A 120 -12.54 12.76 9.82
CA ALA A 120 -11.86 14.01 9.55
C ALA A 120 -12.51 14.76 8.38
N THR A 121 -12.78 14.09 7.26
CA THR A 121 -13.44 14.73 6.10
C THR A 121 -14.89 15.11 6.39
N ILE A 122 -15.66 14.24 7.05
CA ILE A 122 -17.06 14.54 7.43
C ILE A 122 -17.12 15.77 8.33
N VAL A 123 -16.31 15.82 9.39
CA VAL A 123 -16.41 16.87 10.40
C VAL A 123 -15.77 18.18 9.94
N LEU A 124 -14.60 18.13 9.28
CA LEU A 124 -13.83 19.32 8.94
C LEU A 124 -14.27 19.98 7.63
N ILE A 125 -14.87 19.22 6.70
CA ILE A 125 -15.25 19.75 5.38
C ILE A 125 -16.72 19.43 5.06
N GLY A 126 -17.15 18.18 5.17
CA GLY A 126 -18.47 17.73 4.72
C GLY A 126 -19.64 18.44 5.41
N LEU A 127 -19.68 18.43 6.75
CA LEU A 127 -20.73 19.08 7.54
C LEU A 127 -20.68 20.63 7.41
N PRO A 128 -19.52 21.30 7.50
CA PRO A 128 -19.43 22.74 7.21
C PRO A 128 -19.91 23.11 5.81
N ALA A 129 -19.54 22.35 4.78
CA ALA A 129 -19.97 22.59 3.40
C ALA A 129 -21.49 22.38 3.24
N LEU A 130 -22.05 21.34 3.88
CA LEU A 130 -23.48 21.09 3.86
C LEU A 130 -24.25 22.20 4.57
N TRP A 131 -23.77 22.64 5.73
CA TRP A 131 -24.36 23.76 6.45
C TRP A 131 -24.32 25.03 5.61
N ALA A 132 -23.17 25.37 5.03
CA ALA A 132 -23.02 26.53 4.15
C ALA A 132 -23.96 26.46 2.94
N LEU A 133 -24.11 25.29 2.32
CA LEU A 133 -25.00 25.09 1.17
C LEU A 133 -26.47 25.33 1.53
N ARG A 134 -26.89 25.05 2.77
CA ARG A 134 -28.29 25.21 3.23
C ARG A 134 -28.57 26.56 3.87
N ALA A 135 -27.59 27.15 4.54
CA ALA A 135 -27.73 28.39 5.29
C ALA A 135 -27.53 29.63 4.41
N TRP A 136 -26.77 29.52 3.33
CA TRP A 136 -26.37 30.66 2.51
C TRP A 136 -27.34 30.86 1.32
N GLY A 137 -28.49 31.47 1.60
CA GLY A 137 -29.55 31.68 0.60
C GLY A 137 -29.23 32.69 -0.53
N SER A 138 -28.11 33.41 -0.45
CA SER A 138 -27.71 34.42 -1.45
C SER A 138 -26.21 34.30 -1.78
N ALA A 139 -25.74 33.08 -2.06
CA ALA A 139 -24.36 32.87 -2.45
C ALA A 139 -24.10 33.40 -3.88
N PRO A 140 -22.85 33.79 -4.20
CA PRO A 140 -22.50 34.20 -5.57
C PRO A 140 -22.80 33.10 -6.60
N PRO A 141 -23.07 33.46 -7.88
CA PRO A 141 -23.27 32.49 -8.95
C PRO A 141 -22.11 31.47 -9.01
N GLY A 142 -22.45 30.18 -9.02
CA GLY A 142 -21.47 29.08 -9.06
C GLY A 142 -21.01 28.56 -7.69
N TRP A 143 -21.26 29.27 -6.60
CA TRP A 143 -20.88 28.83 -5.26
C TRP A 143 -21.62 27.57 -4.80
N GLU A 144 -22.90 27.45 -5.19
CA GLU A 144 -23.70 26.26 -4.94
C GLU A 144 -23.08 25.00 -5.54
N VAL A 145 -22.50 25.11 -6.74
CA VAL A 145 -21.82 24.00 -7.42
C VAL A 145 -20.57 23.60 -6.64
N LEU A 146 -19.76 24.58 -6.21
CA LEU A 146 -18.55 24.34 -5.43
C LEU A 146 -18.85 23.69 -4.07
N LEU A 147 -19.83 24.20 -3.34
CA LEU A 147 -20.26 23.63 -2.07
C LEU A 147 -20.87 22.22 -2.26
N SER A 148 -21.63 22.01 -3.34
CA SER A 148 -22.16 20.69 -3.68
C SER A 148 -21.04 19.68 -3.95
N ILE A 149 -20.00 20.08 -4.67
CA ILE A 149 -18.79 19.25 -4.90
C ILE A 149 -18.11 18.92 -3.58
N LEU A 150 -17.93 19.90 -2.68
CA LEU A 150 -17.30 19.68 -1.37
C LEU A 150 -18.11 18.72 -0.49
N VAL A 151 -19.45 18.88 -0.45
CA VAL A 151 -20.34 17.94 0.22
C VAL A 151 -20.17 16.55 -0.38
N TRP A 152 -20.10 16.43 -1.71
CA TRP A 152 -19.95 15.15 -2.37
C TRP A 152 -18.62 14.45 -2.04
N LEU A 153 -17.51 15.18 -2.17
CA LEU A 153 -16.16 14.68 -1.90
C LEU A 153 -15.90 14.34 -0.44
N ASN A 154 -16.56 15.00 0.52
CA ASN A 154 -16.20 14.89 1.94
C ASN A 154 -17.27 14.24 2.81
N LEU A 155 -18.53 14.23 2.38
CA LEU A 155 -19.61 13.55 3.10
C LEU A 155 -19.96 12.24 2.42
N TYR A 156 -20.37 12.27 1.15
CA TYR A 156 -20.80 11.04 0.45
C TYR A 156 -19.63 10.07 0.19
N PHE A 157 -18.47 10.58 -0.23
CA PHE A 157 -17.28 9.75 -0.38
C PHE A 157 -16.77 9.17 0.96
N ALA A 158 -16.86 9.92 2.05
CA ALA A 158 -16.50 9.42 3.37
C ALA A 158 -17.46 8.33 3.86
N LEU A 159 -18.77 8.50 3.63
CA LEU A 159 -19.77 7.46 3.89
C LEU A 159 -19.55 6.22 3.02
N TYR A 160 -19.18 6.43 1.75
CA TYR A 160 -18.78 5.35 0.85
C TYR A 160 -17.55 4.60 1.40
N ASN A 161 -16.55 5.32 1.91
CA ASN A 161 -15.38 4.71 2.53
C ASN A 161 -15.71 3.91 3.80
N LEU A 162 -16.84 4.16 4.46
CA LEU A 162 -17.31 3.37 5.60
C LEU A 162 -18.16 2.17 5.20
N LEU A 163 -18.46 1.97 3.91
CA LEU A 163 -19.16 0.77 3.46
C LEU A 163 -18.30 -0.47 3.71
N PRO A 164 -18.92 -1.63 4.00
CA PRO A 164 -18.22 -2.89 4.23
C PRO A 164 -17.72 -3.50 2.92
N VAL A 165 -16.86 -2.79 2.18
CA VAL A 165 -16.31 -3.21 0.89
C VAL A 165 -14.79 -3.23 0.97
N LEU A 166 -14.15 -4.31 0.50
CA LEU A 166 -12.70 -4.45 0.56
C LEU A 166 -12.00 -3.32 -0.19
N GLY A 167 -10.92 -2.81 0.40
CA GLY A 167 -10.21 -1.64 -0.09
C GLY A 167 -10.72 -0.31 0.47
N SER A 168 -11.89 -0.28 1.12
CA SER A 168 -12.33 0.88 1.92
C SER A 168 -11.96 0.72 3.39
N ASP A 169 -12.04 1.81 4.14
CA ASP A 169 -11.85 1.81 5.60
C ASP A 169 -12.89 0.92 6.29
N GLY A 170 -14.15 0.97 5.84
CA GLY A 170 -15.25 0.16 6.36
C GLY A 170 -15.07 -1.34 6.10
N GLY A 171 -14.51 -1.73 4.95
CA GLY A 171 -14.15 -3.11 4.68
C GLY A 171 -13.04 -3.62 5.60
N GLN A 172 -12.05 -2.78 5.91
CA GLN A 172 -10.99 -3.11 6.86
C GLN A 172 -11.53 -3.22 8.30
N ILE A 173 -12.47 -2.34 8.69
CA ILE A 173 -13.16 -2.43 9.98
C ILE A 173 -13.95 -3.74 10.06
N LEU A 174 -14.71 -4.09 9.02
CA LEU A 174 -15.43 -5.37 8.96
C LEU A 174 -14.46 -6.55 9.12
N GLN A 175 -13.30 -6.49 8.46
CA GLN A 175 -12.29 -7.53 8.58
C GLN A 175 -11.78 -7.69 10.02
N GLU A 176 -11.44 -6.60 10.69
CA GLU A 176 -11.00 -6.62 12.10
C GLU A 176 -12.07 -7.20 13.04
N LEU A 177 -13.35 -6.89 12.77
CA LEU A 177 -14.48 -7.44 13.51
C LEU A 177 -14.67 -8.94 13.24
N LEU A 178 -14.57 -9.39 12.00
CA LEU A 178 -14.72 -10.81 11.67
C LEU A 178 -13.55 -11.65 12.19
N ILE A 179 -12.32 -11.12 12.13
CA ILE A 179 -11.16 -11.74 12.78
C ILE A 179 -11.40 -11.91 14.29
N ALA A 180 -12.06 -10.93 14.93
CA ALA A 180 -12.44 -11.01 16.34
C ALA A 180 -13.35 -12.19 16.66
N VAL A 181 -14.32 -12.47 15.79
CA VAL A 181 -15.41 -13.40 16.06
C VAL A 181 -15.04 -14.83 15.67
N VAL A 182 -14.46 -15.01 14.48
CA VAL A 182 -14.24 -16.35 13.89
C VAL A 182 -12.77 -16.77 13.81
N GLY A 183 -11.86 -15.93 14.31
CA GLY A 183 -10.42 -16.14 14.27
C GLY A 183 -9.80 -15.68 12.95
N ASP A 184 -8.46 -15.63 12.93
CA ASP A 184 -7.68 -14.89 11.93
C ASP A 184 -7.95 -15.29 10.46
N ARG A 185 -7.63 -16.54 10.09
CA ARG A 185 -7.81 -17.02 8.71
C ARG A 185 -9.27 -17.00 8.26
N ARG A 186 -10.20 -17.46 9.12
CA ARG A 186 -11.62 -17.53 8.79
C ARG A 186 -12.24 -16.12 8.69
N GLY A 187 -11.78 -15.19 9.53
CA GLY A 187 -12.23 -13.81 9.57
C GLY A 187 -11.86 -13.06 8.30
N ARG A 188 -10.62 -13.23 7.80
CA ARG A 188 -10.20 -12.67 6.51
C ARG A 188 -11.04 -13.18 5.34
N ILE A 189 -11.28 -14.49 5.28
CA ILE A 189 -12.11 -15.09 4.21
C ILE A 189 -13.55 -14.59 4.33
N ALA A 190 -14.11 -14.56 5.53
CA ALA A 190 -15.46 -14.05 5.77
C ALA A 190 -15.59 -12.57 5.34
N ALA A 191 -14.57 -11.75 5.63
CA ALA A 191 -14.55 -10.34 5.24
C ALA A 191 -14.48 -10.16 3.72
N GLN A 192 -13.70 -10.98 3.02
CA GLN A 192 -13.66 -11.01 1.56
C GLN A 192 -15.02 -11.34 0.95
N VAL A 193 -15.67 -12.39 1.45
CA VAL A 193 -16.99 -12.81 0.97
C VAL A 193 -18.05 -11.75 1.26
N ALA A 194 -18.10 -11.25 2.50
CA ALA A 194 -19.05 -10.23 2.91
C ALA A 194 -18.88 -8.93 2.11
N SER A 195 -17.62 -8.56 1.83
CA SER A 195 -17.31 -7.39 1.00
C SER A 195 -17.71 -7.54 -0.45
N ALA A 196 -17.54 -8.73 -1.04
CA ALA A 196 -18.00 -9.00 -2.40
C ALA A 196 -19.53 -8.91 -2.49
N VAL A 197 -20.25 -9.44 -1.49
CA VAL A 197 -21.71 -9.34 -1.39
C VAL A 197 -22.15 -7.88 -1.23
N ALA A 198 -21.48 -7.11 -0.37
CA ALA A 198 -21.78 -5.69 -0.17
C ALA A 198 -21.53 -4.86 -1.44
N ALA A 199 -20.40 -5.08 -2.11
CA ALA A 199 -20.07 -4.40 -3.37
C ALA A 199 -21.12 -4.70 -4.45
N PHE A 200 -21.55 -5.97 -4.57
CA PHE A 200 -22.61 -6.36 -5.48
C PHE A 200 -23.96 -5.72 -5.13
N ALA A 201 -24.34 -5.69 -3.85
CA ALA A 201 -25.58 -5.08 -3.40
C ALA A 201 -25.63 -3.57 -3.70
N VAL A 202 -24.52 -2.86 -3.51
CA VAL A 202 -24.43 -1.43 -3.84
C VAL A 202 -24.45 -1.22 -5.36
N ALA A 203 -23.71 -2.02 -6.13
CA ALA A 203 -23.76 -1.97 -7.59
C ALA A 203 -25.17 -2.21 -8.13
N TRP A 204 -25.89 -3.18 -7.55
CA TRP A 204 -27.28 -3.47 -7.89
C TRP A 204 -28.22 -2.32 -7.53
N PHE A 205 -28.05 -1.73 -6.34
CA PHE A 205 -28.81 -0.54 -5.94
C PHE A 205 -28.59 0.62 -6.92
N LEU A 206 -27.34 0.90 -7.29
CA LEU A 206 -27.00 1.93 -8.27
C LEU A 206 -27.62 1.64 -9.64
N PHE A 207 -27.62 0.38 -10.08
CA PHE A 207 -28.27 -0.04 -11.31
C PHE A 207 -29.78 0.24 -11.29
N VAL A 208 -30.48 -0.18 -10.24
CA VAL A 208 -31.95 -0.07 -10.14
C VAL A 208 -32.41 1.37 -9.93
N VAL A 209 -31.73 2.13 -9.08
CA VAL A 209 -32.20 3.45 -8.62
C VAL A 209 -31.71 4.58 -9.52
N VAL A 210 -30.46 4.52 -9.96
CA VAL A 210 -29.86 5.58 -10.80
C VAL A 210 -30.14 5.32 -12.29
N GLY A 211 -30.61 4.12 -12.65
CA GLY A 211 -30.86 3.72 -14.04
C GLY A 211 -29.58 3.54 -14.86
N GLY A 212 -28.42 3.58 -14.20
CA GLY A 212 -27.11 3.56 -14.84
C GLY A 212 -26.46 2.18 -14.74
N PHE A 213 -26.75 1.28 -15.69
CA PHE A 213 -26.01 0.01 -15.84
C PHE A 213 -24.50 0.25 -15.84
N VAL A 214 -24.06 1.25 -16.60
CA VAL A 214 -22.65 1.64 -16.69
C VAL A 214 -22.10 2.09 -15.33
N VAL A 215 -22.86 2.86 -14.55
CA VAL A 215 -22.42 3.35 -13.23
C VAL A 215 -22.28 2.21 -12.23
N GLY A 216 -23.25 1.29 -12.18
CA GLY A 216 -23.18 0.10 -11.32
C GLY A 216 -22.01 -0.82 -11.68
N VAL A 217 -21.74 -1.02 -12.99
CA VAL A 217 -20.61 -1.82 -13.47
C VAL A 217 -19.27 -1.15 -13.13
N ILE A 218 -19.12 0.16 -13.38
CA ILE A 218 -17.90 0.91 -13.04
C ILE A 218 -17.63 0.80 -11.54
N PHE A 219 -18.65 1.00 -10.71
CA PHE A 219 -18.53 0.86 -9.27
C PHE A 219 -18.07 -0.55 -8.85
N LEU A 220 -18.67 -1.59 -9.41
CA LEU A 220 -18.34 -2.97 -9.08
C LEU A 220 -16.90 -3.29 -9.47
N VAL A 221 -16.48 -2.91 -10.68
CA VAL A 221 -15.11 -3.10 -11.16
C VAL A 221 -14.12 -2.31 -10.30
N ALA A 222 -14.40 -1.04 -9.99
CA ALA A 222 -13.55 -0.22 -9.14
C ALA A 222 -13.41 -0.83 -7.73
N SER A 223 -14.51 -1.31 -7.15
CA SER A 223 -14.52 -1.97 -5.84
C SER A 223 -13.67 -3.26 -5.84
N LEU A 224 -13.77 -4.06 -6.90
CA LEU A 224 -12.97 -5.28 -7.05
C LEU A 224 -11.48 -4.96 -7.21
N VAL A 225 -11.14 -3.97 -8.05
CA VAL A 225 -9.76 -3.52 -8.25
C VAL A 225 -9.17 -2.99 -6.94
N ASN A 226 -9.89 -2.12 -6.23
CA ASN A 226 -9.48 -1.60 -4.92
C ASN A 226 -9.32 -2.72 -3.89
N GLY A 227 -10.22 -3.70 -3.86
CA GLY A 227 -10.12 -4.85 -2.97
C GLY A 227 -8.88 -5.69 -3.23
N VAL A 228 -8.56 -5.97 -4.50
CA VAL A 228 -7.33 -6.70 -4.88
C VAL A 228 -6.08 -5.90 -4.53
N GLN A 229 -6.09 -4.58 -4.79
CA GLN A 229 -4.98 -3.70 -4.45
C GLN A 229 -4.75 -3.61 -2.94
N SER A 230 -5.80 -3.59 -2.14
CA SER A 230 -5.70 -3.58 -0.67
C SER A 230 -5.03 -4.85 -0.13
N ILE A 231 -5.38 -6.03 -0.66
CA ILE A 231 -4.74 -7.29 -0.28
C ILE A 231 -3.24 -7.25 -0.64
N ARG A 232 -2.92 -6.84 -1.87
CA ARG A 232 -1.53 -6.74 -2.34
C ARG A 232 -0.74 -5.64 -1.60
N GLY A 233 -1.39 -4.54 -1.24
CA GLY A 233 -0.78 -3.43 -0.53
C GLY A 233 -0.37 -3.81 0.88
N ILE A 234 -1.15 -4.64 1.58
CA ILE A 234 -0.78 -5.22 2.87
C ILE A 234 0.47 -6.10 2.73
N GLU A 235 0.52 -6.95 1.69
CA GLU A 235 1.68 -7.80 1.41
C GLU A 235 2.94 -6.97 1.12
N LEU A 236 2.81 -5.90 0.31
CA LEU A 236 3.92 -5.03 -0.03
C LEU A 236 4.40 -4.20 1.17
N ALA A 237 3.47 -3.65 1.96
CA ALA A 237 3.78 -2.85 3.16
C ALA A 237 4.48 -3.70 4.23
N ALA A 238 4.06 -4.95 4.43
CA ALA A 238 4.75 -5.90 5.30
C ALA A 238 6.13 -6.30 4.76
N ALA A 239 6.29 -6.32 3.43
CA ALA A 239 7.54 -6.65 2.78
C ALA A 239 8.63 -5.59 2.98
N PHE A 240 8.31 -4.29 3.07
CA PHE A 240 9.34 -3.23 3.14
C PHE A 240 10.24 -3.29 4.38
N PRO A 241 9.71 -3.28 5.63
CA PRO A 241 10.57 -3.34 6.83
C PRO A 241 11.37 -4.64 6.91
N ALA A 242 10.79 -5.73 6.43
CA ALA A 242 11.46 -7.02 6.44
C ALA A 242 12.53 -7.14 5.35
N ALA A 243 12.31 -6.55 4.18
CA ALA A 243 13.33 -6.44 3.14
C ALA A 243 14.53 -5.63 3.63
N GLU A 244 14.28 -4.52 4.34
CA GLU A 244 15.33 -3.68 4.92
C GLU A 244 16.13 -4.44 6.00
N LEU A 245 15.45 -5.16 6.90
CA LEU A 245 16.10 -6.03 7.88
C LEU A 245 16.92 -7.14 7.21
N LEU A 246 16.45 -7.72 6.10
CA LEU A 246 17.20 -8.73 5.36
C LEU A 246 18.41 -8.14 4.63
N ASP A 247 18.31 -6.91 4.14
CA ASP A 247 19.46 -6.19 3.56
C ASP A 247 20.50 -5.86 4.64
N GLU A 248 20.07 -5.53 5.85
CA GLU A 248 20.94 -5.36 7.02
C GLU A 248 21.57 -6.68 7.49
N ALA A 249 20.77 -7.75 7.54
CA ALA A 249 21.26 -9.08 7.91
C ALA A 249 22.32 -9.56 6.92
N HIS A 250 22.09 -9.35 5.63
CA HIS A 250 23.06 -9.66 4.59
C HIS A 250 24.34 -8.83 4.73
N ARG A 251 24.24 -7.51 5.00
CA ARG A 251 25.42 -6.68 5.28
C ARG A 251 26.19 -7.14 6.51
N ALA A 252 25.52 -7.44 7.61
CA ALA A 252 26.15 -7.95 8.83
C ALA A 252 26.90 -9.27 8.58
N LEU A 253 26.31 -10.16 7.77
CA LEU A 253 26.97 -11.40 7.34
C LEU A 253 28.27 -11.09 6.57
N LEU A 254 28.20 -10.16 5.61
CA LEU A 254 29.36 -9.74 4.81
C LEU A 254 30.46 -9.04 5.64
N GLU A 255 30.12 -8.44 6.77
CA GLU A 255 31.06 -7.84 7.72
C GLU A 255 31.62 -8.87 8.72
N GLY A 256 31.17 -10.13 8.67
CA GLY A 256 31.57 -11.19 9.59
C GLY A 256 30.84 -11.17 10.94
N ALA A 257 29.84 -10.29 11.12
CA ALA A 257 29.00 -10.21 12.31
C ALA A 257 27.87 -11.26 12.26
N VAL A 258 28.26 -12.55 12.34
CA VAL A 258 27.37 -13.70 12.14
C VAL A 258 26.16 -13.72 13.09
N ASP A 259 26.37 -13.36 14.36
CA ASP A 259 25.28 -13.35 15.36
C ASP A 259 24.25 -12.25 15.10
N ASP A 260 24.71 -11.08 14.65
CA ASP A 260 23.83 -9.96 14.28
C ASP A 260 23.05 -10.26 12.99
N ALA A 261 23.71 -10.91 12.02
CA ALA A 261 23.05 -11.40 10.81
C ALA A 261 21.94 -12.40 11.12
N GLU A 262 22.18 -13.34 12.03
CA GLU A 262 21.17 -14.32 12.46
C GLU A 262 19.98 -13.62 13.14
N ALA A 263 20.25 -12.74 14.11
CA ALA A 263 19.20 -12.04 14.86
C ALA A 263 18.28 -11.24 13.92
N LYS A 264 18.85 -10.50 12.97
CA LYS A 264 18.09 -9.70 11.99
C LYS A 264 17.30 -10.57 11.00
N ALA A 265 17.89 -11.67 10.51
CA ALA A 265 17.20 -12.58 9.61
C ALA A 265 16.03 -13.31 10.28
N VAL A 266 16.22 -13.78 11.53
CA VAL A 266 15.15 -14.40 12.33
C VAL A 266 14.03 -13.40 12.62
N GLU A 267 14.37 -12.15 12.97
CA GLU A 267 13.38 -11.10 13.20
C GLU A 267 12.58 -10.78 11.93
N ALA A 268 13.23 -10.69 10.77
CA ALA A 268 12.55 -10.50 9.50
C ALA A 268 11.56 -11.64 9.20
N LEU A 269 11.97 -12.90 9.40
CA LEU A 269 11.11 -14.07 9.18
C LEU A 269 9.94 -14.13 10.19
N ARG A 270 10.18 -13.78 11.46
CA ARG A 270 9.15 -13.72 12.51
C ARG A 270 8.04 -12.73 12.20
N ARG A 271 8.36 -11.64 11.49
CA ARG A 271 7.38 -10.62 11.08
C ARG A 271 6.39 -11.11 10.01
N GLY A 272 6.62 -12.30 9.43
CA GLY A 272 5.78 -12.89 8.40
C GLY A 272 6.00 -12.19 7.06
N VAL A 273 6.88 -12.77 6.25
CA VAL A 273 7.29 -12.19 4.96
C VAL A 273 6.68 -12.93 3.77
N PRO A 274 6.37 -12.24 2.65
CA PRO A 274 5.99 -12.90 1.41
C PRO A 274 7.10 -13.84 0.91
N GLY A 275 6.72 -14.91 0.21
CA GLY A 275 7.59 -16.06 -0.10
C GLY A 275 8.97 -15.73 -0.71
N ALA A 276 9.10 -14.67 -1.52
CA ALA A 276 10.40 -14.24 -2.04
C ALA A 276 11.37 -13.73 -0.96
N LEU A 277 10.86 -13.02 0.03
CA LEU A 277 11.63 -12.56 1.18
C LEU A 277 11.88 -13.69 2.19
N GLU A 278 10.95 -14.66 2.27
CA GLU A 278 11.15 -15.88 3.07
C GLU A 278 12.35 -16.69 2.56
N VAL A 279 12.45 -16.87 1.23
CA VAL A 279 13.61 -17.51 0.59
C VAL A 279 14.89 -16.74 0.87
N ARG A 280 14.88 -15.39 0.76
CA ARG A 280 16.06 -14.56 1.09
C ARG A 280 16.47 -14.69 2.56
N GLY A 281 15.52 -14.71 3.49
CA GLY A 281 15.80 -14.91 4.91
C GLY A 281 16.36 -16.28 5.22
N ALA A 282 15.79 -17.33 4.63
CA ALA A 282 16.32 -18.70 4.73
C ALA A 282 17.74 -18.80 4.13
N GLU A 283 18.00 -18.10 3.03
CA GLU A 283 19.33 -18.06 2.42
C GLU A 283 20.38 -17.41 3.34
N VAL A 284 20.07 -16.29 3.99
CA VAL A 284 20.96 -15.66 4.98
C VAL A 284 21.23 -16.62 6.14
N LEU A 285 20.20 -17.29 6.67
CA LEU A 285 20.35 -18.26 7.76
C LEU A 285 21.17 -19.49 7.37
N ALA A 286 21.05 -19.95 6.11
CA ALA A 286 21.87 -21.04 5.60
C ALA A 286 23.35 -20.64 5.52
N TRP A 287 23.66 -19.40 5.09
CA TRP A 287 25.02 -18.88 5.12
C TRP A 287 25.57 -18.66 6.53
N VAL A 288 24.74 -18.24 7.48
CA VAL A 288 25.09 -18.20 8.91
C VAL A 288 25.47 -19.59 9.42
N ALA A 289 24.68 -20.61 9.09
CA ALA A 289 24.98 -21.99 9.49
C ALA A 289 26.28 -22.51 8.88
N LEU A 290 26.53 -22.23 7.59
CA LEU A 290 27.80 -22.56 6.92
C LEU A 290 28.99 -21.83 7.58
N SER A 291 28.83 -20.55 7.92
CA SER A 291 29.87 -19.76 8.61
C SER A 291 30.25 -20.32 9.99
N ARG A 292 29.37 -21.14 10.59
CA ARG A 292 29.61 -21.85 11.86
C ARG A 292 30.04 -23.30 11.66
N GLY A 293 30.19 -23.76 10.42
CA GLY A 293 30.51 -25.14 10.07
C GLY A 293 29.34 -26.13 10.18
N ASP A 294 28.09 -25.67 10.38
CA ASP A 294 26.91 -26.53 10.44
C ASP A 294 26.26 -26.73 9.06
N VAL A 295 26.89 -27.56 8.23
CA VAL A 295 26.37 -27.95 6.91
C VAL A 295 25.00 -28.63 7.01
N GLY A 296 24.78 -29.42 8.08
CA GLY A 296 23.50 -30.06 8.33
C GLY A 296 22.39 -29.06 8.60
N GLY A 297 22.67 -28.02 9.38
CA GLY A 297 21.78 -26.88 9.64
C GLY A 297 21.47 -26.10 8.38
N ALA A 298 22.49 -25.78 7.59
CA ALA A 298 22.31 -25.08 6.32
C ALA A 298 21.36 -25.85 5.38
N ARG A 299 21.51 -27.18 5.27
CA ARG A 299 20.61 -28.03 4.48
C ARG A 299 19.19 -28.07 5.01
N ARG A 300 19.01 -28.14 6.35
CA ARG A 300 17.67 -28.13 6.97
C ARG A 300 16.93 -26.82 6.71
N VAL A 301 17.63 -25.68 6.82
CA VAL A 301 17.05 -24.37 6.52
C VAL A 301 16.69 -24.27 5.05
N ALA A 302 17.58 -24.72 4.15
CA ALA A 302 17.34 -24.71 2.72
C ALA A 302 16.17 -25.59 2.27
N SER A 303 16.01 -26.78 2.88
CA SER A 303 14.91 -27.69 2.54
C SER A 303 13.56 -27.29 3.12
N ALA A 304 13.54 -26.49 4.19
CA ALA A 304 12.32 -25.97 4.80
C ALA A 304 11.79 -24.71 4.11
N ALA A 305 12.60 -24.04 3.29
CA ALA A 305 12.22 -22.81 2.61
C ALA A 305 11.27 -23.06 1.41
N PRO A 306 10.51 -22.03 0.99
CA PRO A 306 9.71 -22.11 -0.23
C PRO A 306 10.56 -22.43 -1.48
N SER A 307 9.98 -23.19 -2.42
CA SER A 307 10.67 -23.58 -3.65
C SER A 307 10.70 -22.50 -4.74
N THR A 308 9.97 -21.40 -4.56
CA THR A 308 9.83 -20.32 -5.53
C THR A 308 9.89 -18.95 -4.83
N PRO A 309 10.81 -18.05 -5.22
CA PRO A 309 11.90 -18.23 -6.19
C PRO A 309 12.97 -19.23 -5.71
N PRO A 310 13.78 -19.81 -6.60
CA PRO A 310 14.91 -20.64 -6.19
C PRO A 310 15.95 -19.82 -5.42
N MET A 311 16.60 -20.44 -4.43
CA MET A 311 17.76 -19.85 -3.73
C MET A 311 18.90 -19.54 -4.68
N SER A 312 19.84 -18.69 -4.26
CA SER A 312 20.98 -18.34 -5.12
C SER A 312 21.73 -19.57 -5.63
N PRO A 313 22.27 -19.51 -6.86
CA PRO A 313 23.15 -20.54 -7.39
C PRO A 313 24.36 -20.80 -6.48
N HIS A 314 24.89 -19.76 -5.84
CA HIS A 314 26.01 -19.86 -4.90
C HIS A 314 25.67 -20.78 -3.73
N LEU A 315 24.55 -20.55 -3.04
CA LEU A 315 24.15 -21.41 -1.93
C LEU A 315 23.84 -22.85 -2.40
N ARG A 316 23.20 -23.00 -3.56
CA ARG A 316 22.89 -24.34 -4.11
C ARG A 316 24.14 -25.13 -4.46
N CYS A 317 25.18 -24.48 -4.98
CA CYS A 317 26.49 -25.07 -5.19
C CYS A 317 27.18 -25.42 -3.85
N ALA A 318 27.18 -24.51 -2.87
CA ALA A 318 27.74 -24.75 -1.53
C ALA A 318 27.12 -25.97 -0.84
N LEU A 319 25.81 -26.18 -1.01
CA LEU A 319 25.10 -27.31 -0.40
C LEU A 319 25.25 -28.62 -1.19
N GLY A 320 25.86 -28.59 -2.38
CA GLY A 320 26.03 -29.73 -3.29
C GLY A 320 24.78 -30.09 -4.09
N VAL A 321 23.85 -29.13 -4.26
CA VAL A 321 22.62 -29.29 -5.04
C VAL A 321 22.85 -28.99 -6.52
N GLU A 322 23.71 -28.01 -6.81
CA GLU A 322 24.17 -27.68 -8.17
C GLU A 322 25.66 -27.98 -8.32
N PRO A 323 26.12 -28.29 -9.55
CA PRO A 323 27.51 -28.60 -9.79
C PRO A 323 28.37 -27.31 -9.70
N PRO A 324 29.62 -27.38 -9.23
CA PRO A 324 30.42 -26.21 -8.86
C PRO A 324 30.70 -25.25 -10.03
N GLU A 325 30.59 -25.70 -11.28
CA GLU A 325 30.73 -24.85 -12.47
C GLU A 325 29.67 -23.74 -12.52
N ARG A 326 28.46 -24.01 -11.99
CA ARG A 326 27.36 -23.03 -11.88
C ARG A 326 27.71 -21.84 -10.98
N TRP A 327 28.62 -22.01 -10.02
CA TRP A 327 29.09 -20.94 -9.15
C TRP A 327 29.78 -19.83 -9.97
N PHE A 328 30.64 -20.23 -10.89
CA PHE A 328 31.38 -19.29 -11.75
C PHE A 328 30.44 -18.60 -12.73
N GLU A 329 29.55 -19.35 -13.39
CA GLU A 329 28.54 -18.78 -14.29
C GLU A 329 27.67 -17.73 -13.58
N ALA A 330 27.16 -18.05 -12.39
CA ALA A 330 26.34 -17.13 -11.61
C ALA A 330 27.11 -15.88 -11.16
N THR A 331 28.40 -16.03 -10.85
CA THR A 331 29.27 -14.89 -10.48
C THR A 331 29.52 -13.99 -11.69
N PHE A 332 29.78 -14.56 -12.88
CA PHE A 332 29.97 -13.81 -14.11
C PHE A 332 28.69 -13.09 -14.57
N ASP A 333 27.53 -13.72 -14.44
CA ASP A 333 26.25 -13.11 -14.77
C ASP A 333 25.91 -11.95 -13.84
N ALA A 334 26.21 -12.09 -12.54
CA ALA A 334 26.00 -11.04 -11.56
C ALA A 334 26.91 -9.82 -11.83
N LEU A 335 28.16 -10.02 -12.27
CA LEU A 335 29.06 -8.93 -12.69
C LEU A 335 28.57 -8.14 -13.91
N ARG A 336 27.68 -8.70 -14.72
CA ARG A 336 27.07 -8.04 -15.89
C ARG A 336 25.84 -7.20 -15.53
N THR A 337 25.34 -7.30 -14.29
CA THR A 337 24.14 -6.58 -13.83
C THR A 337 24.49 -5.59 -12.70
N PRO A 338 24.26 -4.28 -12.86
CA PRO A 338 24.86 -3.24 -12.00
C PRO A 338 24.18 -3.04 -10.62
N THR A 339 23.42 -3.99 -10.08
CA THR A 339 22.54 -3.73 -8.93
C THR A 339 22.69 -4.66 -7.71
N VAL A 340 23.65 -5.58 -7.67
CA VAL A 340 23.88 -6.43 -6.49
C VAL A 340 25.27 -6.17 -5.90
N PRO A 341 25.39 -5.77 -4.61
CA PRO A 341 26.69 -5.65 -3.97
C PRO A 341 27.27 -7.05 -3.70
N HIS A 342 28.38 -7.40 -4.37
CA HIS A 342 29.22 -8.55 -4.04
C HIS A 342 30.23 -8.18 -2.95
N PRO A 343 30.56 -9.15 -2.06
CA PRO A 343 31.85 -9.81 -2.22
C PRO A 343 31.83 -11.35 -1.98
N PRO A 344 32.68 -12.12 -2.69
CA PRO A 344 32.86 -13.57 -2.50
C PRO A 344 33.68 -13.99 -1.26
N ALA A 345 34.33 -13.07 -0.54
CA ALA A 345 35.27 -13.41 0.53
C ALA A 345 34.62 -14.09 1.75
N VAL A 346 33.44 -13.64 2.17
CA VAL A 346 32.74 -14.23 3.32
C VAL A 346 32.17 -15.60 2.99
N HIS A 347 31.66 -15.79 1.77
CA HIS A 347 31.19 -17.11 1.34
C HIS A 347 32.34 -18.11 1.27
N VAL A 348 33.54 -17.69 0.84
CA VAL A 348 34.74 -18.53 0.86
C VAL A 348 35.14 -18.87 2.30
N ALA A 349 35.20 -17.88 3.20
CA ALA A 349 35.49 -18.14 4.62
C ALA A 349 34.46 -19.07 5.29
N ALA A 350 33.18 -18.95 4.91
CA ALA A 350 32.11 -19.83 5.38
C ALA A 350 32.26 -21.26 4.83
N LEU A 351 32.69 -21.42 3.57
CA LEU A 351 32.99 -22.72 2.98
C LEU A 351 34.21 -23.37 3.65
N GLU A 352 35.27 -22.60 3.89
CA GLU A 352 36.46 -23.06 4.62
C GLU A 352 36.10 -23.51 6.05
N ALA A 353 35.26 -22.74 6.76
CA ALA A 353 34.76 -23.10 8.09
C ALA A 353 33.89 -24.39 8.07
N ALA A 354 33.20 -24.63 6.95
CA ALA A 354 32.41 -25.83 6.71
C ALA A 354 33.23 -27.04 6.19
N GLY A 355 34.51 -26.84 5.86
CA GLY A 355 35.37 -27.87 5.28
C GLY A 355 34.98 -28.27 3.85
N LEU A 356 34.45 -27.33 3.06
CA LEU A 356 33.94 -27.52 1.71
C LEU A 356 34.83 -26.93 0.62
#